data_AF-A0A800AKD6-F1
#
_entry.id   AF-A0A800AKD6-F1
#
_cell.length_a   1.000
_cell.length_b   1.000
_cell.length_c   1.000
_cell.angle_alpha   90.00
_cell.angle_beta   90.00
_cell.angle_gamma   90.00
#
_symmetry.space_group_name_H-M   'P 1'
#
loop_
_entity.id
_entity.type
_entity.pdbx_description
1 polymer ?
#
loop_
_entity_poly.entity_id
_entity_poly.type
_entity_poly.pdbx_seq_one_letter_code
_entity_poly.pdbx_strand_id
1 'polypeptide(L)'
;MDYQPILKELEDLTAETFGLWDHNRVGFQWRHYTLNHTLRVRNMCLELGRREGADLTQLAFAATLHDITKRYDGKILTDENGNRVLDENGFWINETLLPNPNKSNIVTELYRENNLRGTVHSISGAFIAKKLLESYGLPDDFNEAVSTIIRAHVKPPRLTPEQYDELYGKVESRILYDADTMDANVGYTAFYRNVHIHSYGAMQRDGFNLSAYVDNLPRWIDTKYSFIDNLLTESGREVGARRQERNKTLYQMLSEEKKHYNLNLKYGLLGVIDYFVSGTEDPNFREQIDYLEQHWIPERKRWLQRESSETEELAQQSINRVVDFCNFMKAECSGKT
;
A
#
# COMPACT_ATOMS: atom_id res chain seq x y z
N MET A 1 -3.07 15.95 -27.14
CA MET A 1 -2.36 16.57 -26.01
C MET A 1 -1.38 15.54 -25.48
N ASP A 2 -0.15 15.92 -25.16
CA ASP A 2 0.80 15.00 -24.53
C ASP A 2 0.60 15.03 -23.02
N TYR A 3 0.09 13.93 -22.48
CA TYR A 3 -0.25 13.81 -21.06
C TYR A 3 0.96 13.44 -20.19
N GLN A 4 2.06 12.95 -20.77
CA GLN A 4 3.18 12.41 -19.99
C GLN A 4 3.94 13.46 -19.19
N PRO A 5 4.28 14.65 -19.73
CA PRO A 5 4.94 15.70 -18.95
C PRO A 5 4.08 16.16 -17.76
N ILE A 6 2.78 16.35 -17.99
CA ILE A 6 1.83 16.78 -16.95
C ILE A 6 1.73 15.73 -15.85
N LEU A 7 1.59 14.45 -16.22
CA LEU A 7 1.55 13.36 -15.24
C LEU A 7 2.82 13.30 -14.40
N LYS A 8 3.99 13.56 -15.02
CA LYS A 8 5.27 13.57 -14.31
C LYS A 8 5.35 14.72 -13.30
N GLU A 9 4.95 15.93 -13.70
CA GLU A 9 4.89 17.09 -12.79
C GLU A 9 3.94 16.84 -11.62
N LEU A 10 2.79 16.21 -11.87
CA LEU A 10 1.83 15.84 -10.82
C LEU A 10 2.37 14.75 -9.88
N GLU A 11 3.12 13.77 -10.39
CA GLU A 11 3.81 12.79 -9.54
C GLU A 11 4.84 13.47 -8.63
N ASP A 12 5.63 14.39 -9.16
CA ASP A 12 6.62 15.15 -8.39
C ASP A 12 5.92 16.02 -7.32
N LEU A 13 4.80 16.67 -7.67
CA LEU A 13 3.97 17.41 -6.72
C LEU A 13 3.38 16.50 -5.63
N THR A 14 2.91 15.30 -5.96
CA THR A 14 2.42 14.32 -4.97
C THR A 14 3.54 13.94 -4.00
N ALA A 15 4.73 13.64 -4.51
CA ALA A 15 5.90 13.32 -3.69
C ALA A 15 6.30 14.49 -2.77
N GLU A 16 6.34 15.71 -3.31
CA GLU A 16 6.59 16.94 -2.54
C GLU A 16 5.54 17.12 -1.43
N THR A 17 4.26 16.98 -1.78
CA THR A 17 3.13 17.11 -0.85
C THR A 17 3.27 16.17 0.33
N PHE A 18 3.63 14.91 0.09
CA PHE A 18 3.86 13.94 1.16
C PHE A 18 5.02 14.32 2.09
N GLY A 19 5.97 15.15 1.65
CA GLY A 19 7.09 15.66 2.43
C GLY A 19 6.77 16.85 3.35
N LEU A 20 5.57 17.44 3.26
CA LEU A 20 5.25 18.68 3.97
C LEU A 20 4.94 18.50 5.48
N TRP A 21 4.68 17.27 5.92
CA TRP A 21 4.41 16.95 7.33
C TRP A 21 5.68 16.47 8.03
N ASP A 22 5.95 17.02 9.22
CA ASP A 22 7.12 16.60 10.02
C ASP A 22 6.94 15.21 10.64
N HIS A 23 5.68 14.80 10.88
CA HIS A 23 5.34 13.49 11.40
C HIS A 23 5.94 12.40 10.50
N ASN A 24 6.77 11.54 11.09
CA ASN A 24 7.27 10.36 10.40
C ASN A 24 6.15 9.32 10.23
N ARG A 25 5.41 9.03 11.31
CA ARG A 25 4.42 7.95 11.34
C ARG A 25 3.17 8.33 12.13
N VAL A 26 2.00 8.08 11.54
CA VAL A 26 0.70 8.25 12.19
C VAL A 26 -0.21 7.08 11.82
N GLY A 27 -0.75 6.38 12.82
CA GLY A 27 -1.56 5.18 12.58
C GLY A 27 -0.81 4.14 11.75
N PHE A 28 -1.36 3.80 10.58
CA PHE A 28 -0.82 2.78 9.67
C PHE A 28 -0.05 3.35 8.47
N GLN A 29 0.29 4.64 8.51
CA GLN A 29 1.02 5.33 7.46
C GLN A 29 2.32 5.93 8.03
N TRP A 30 3.40 5.79 7.27
CA TRP A 30 4.70 6.41 7.55
C TRP A 30 5.19 7.15 6.30
N ARG A 31 6.25 7.95 6.44
CA ARG A 31 6.71 8.89 5.39
C ARG A 31 6.90 8.20 4.05
N HIS A 32 7.73 7.15 3.99
CA HIS A 32 7.97 6.43 2.73
C HIS A 32 6.81 5.54 2.29
N TYR A 33 5.83 5.24 3.16
CA TYR A 33 4.67 4.42 2.78
C TYR A 33 3.87 5.08 1.67
N THR A 34 3.55 6.36 1.85
CA THR A 34 2.56 7.08 1.02
C THR A 34 2.94 7.05 -0.46
N LEU A 35 4.12 7.55 -0.83
CA LEU A 35 4.57 7.51 -2.23
C LEU A 35 4.75 6.08 -2.76
N ASN A 36 5.39 5.19 -1.98
CA ASN A 36 5.58 3.80 -2.41
C ASN A 36 4.23 3.10 -2.69
N HIS A 37 3.23 3.33 -1.84
CA HIS A 37 1.88 2.83 -2.00
C HIS A 37 1.21 3.40 -3.26
N THR A 38 1.21 4.74 -3.43
CA THR A 38 0.67 5.40 -4.62
C THR A 38 1.22 4.81 -5.91
N LEU A 39 2.54 4.60 -5.99
CA LEU A 39 3.17 4.05 -7.19
C LEU A 39 2.81 2.58 -7.43
N ARG A 40 2.71 1.76 -6.38
CA ARG A 40 2.27 0.35 -6.51
C ARG A 40 0.81 0.25 -6.93
N VAL A 41 -0.07 1.06 -6.35
CA VAL A 41 -1.49 1.16 -6.73
C VAL A 41 -1.63 1.58 -8.18
N ARG A 42 -0.89 2.60 -8.63
CA ARG A 42 -0.88 3.01 -10.04
C ARG A 42 -0.44 1.90 -10.97
N ASN A 43 0.66 1.22 -10.66
CA ASN A 43 1.14 0.12 -11.49
C ASN A 43 0.10 -1.01 -11.60
N MET A 44 -0.57 -1.33 -10.50
CA MET A 44 -1.66 -2.30 -10.50
C MET A 44 -2.89 -1.81 -11.29
N CYS A 45 -3.27 -0.54 -11.14
CA CYS A 45 -4.36 0.05 -11.93
C CYS A 45 -4.10 -0.08 -13.43
N LEU A 46 -2.88 0.20 -13.88
CA LEU A 46 -2.51 0.08 -15.29
C LEU A 46 -2.54 -1.36 -15.78
N GLU A 47 -2.18 -2.33 -14.93
CA GLU A 47 -2.27 -3.74 -15.28
C GLU A 47 -3.73 -4.23 -15.38
N LEU A 48 -4.54 -3.95 -14.37
CA LEU A 48 -5.96 -4.30 -14.40
C LEU A 48 -6.68 -3.58 -15.55
N GLY A 49 -6.35 -2.30 -15.79
CA GLY A 49 -6.91 -1.53 -16.90
C GLY A 49 -6.64 -2.14 -18.26
N ARG A 50 -5.47 -2.74 -18.49
CA ARG A 50 -5.19 -3.47 -19.74
C ARG A 50 -6.06 -4.70 -19.91
N ARG A 51 -6.39 -5.40 -18.82
CA ARG A 51 -7.22 -6.60 -18.83
C ARG A 51 -8.70 -6.29 -19.00
N GLU A 52 -9.14 -5.20 -18.40
CA GLU A 52 -10.54 -4.77 -18.36
C GLU A 52 -10.90 -3.82 -19.51
N GLY A 53 -9.92 -3.41 -20.34
CA GLY A 53 -10.16 -2.50 -21.47
C GLY A 53 -10.44 -1.05 -21.06
N ALA A 54 -9.89 -0.61 -19.92
CA ALA A 54 -10.13 0.71 -19.35
C ALA A 54 -9.25 1.81 -19.98
N ASP A 55 -9.61 3.07 -19.75
CA ASP A 55 -8.76 4.22 -20.08
C ASP A 55 -7.54 4.31 -19.15
N LEU A 56 -6.39 3.86 -19.68
CA LEU A 56 -5.13 3.85 -18.95
C LEU A 56 -4.62 5.25 -18.60
N THR A 57 -5.01 6.29 -19.36
CA THR A 57 -4.60 7.67 -19.08
C THR A 57 -5.35 8.18 -17.87
N GLN A 58 -6.67 8.01 -17.82
CA GLN A 58 -7.47 8.38 -16.65
C GLN A 58 -7.00 7.65 -15.40
N LEU A 59 -6.72 6.34 -15.50
CA LEU A 59 -6.19 5.55 -14.39
C LEU A 59 -4.81 6.02 -13.92
N ALA A 60 -3.91 6.39 -14.84
CA ALA A 60 -2.59 6.90 -14.47
C ALA A 60 -2.68 8.17 -13.61
N PHE A 61 -3.53 9.12 -14.01
CA PHE A 61 -3.76 10.36 -13.26
C PHE A 61 -4.49 10.09 -11.94
N ALA A 62 -5.61 9.37 -11.99
CA ALA A 62 -6.39 9.06 -10.80
C ALA A 62 -5.57 8.33 -9.74
N ALA A 63 -4.85 7.28 -10.12
CA ALA A 63 -4.03 6.51 -9.18
C ALA A 63 -2.81 7.30 -8.66
N THR A 64 -2.26 8.26 -9.43
CA THR A 64 -1.17 9.14 -8.94
C THR A 64 -1.67 10.13 -7.88
N LEU A 65 -2.93 10.56 -7.98
CA LEU A 65 -3.49 11.64 -7.16
C LEU A 65 -4.44 11.16 -6.06
N HIS A 66 -4.86 9.87 -6.06
CA HIS A 66 -5.96 9.41 -5.21
C HIS A 66 -5.76 9.71 -3.73
N ASP A 67 -4.53 9.57 -3.26
CA ASP A 67 -4.12 9.75 -1.87
C ASP A 67 -3.41 11.09 -1.63
N ILE A 68 -3.49 12.07 -2.54
CA ILE A 68 -2.73 13.34 -2.44
C ILE A 68 -3.06 14.13 -1.16
N THR A 69 -4.24 13.93 -0.57
CA THR A 69 -4.66 14.52 0.72
C THR A 69 -4.55 13.57 1.89
N LYS A 70 -4.02 12.35 1.71
CA LYS A 70 -3.95 11.31 2.75
C LYS A 70 -3.19 11.75 4.00
N ARG A 71 -2.20 12.62 3.85
CA ARG A 71 -1.39 13.13 4.98
C ARG A 71 -2.17 14.02 5.96
N TYR A 72 -3.36 14.48 5.58
CA TYR A 72 -4.27 15.15 6.52
C TYR A 72 -4.94 14.15 7.49
N ASP A 73 -4.99 12.86 7.15
CA ASP A 73 -5.55 11.82 8.02
C ASP A 73 -4.63 11.55 9.22
N GLY A 74 -5.08 11.95 10.40
CA GLY A 74 -4.43 11.67 11.67
C GLY A 74 -4.86 10.33 12.29
N LYS A 75 -4.83 10.26 13.62
CA LYS A 75 -5.31 9.06 14.32
C LYS A 75 -6.82 8.92 14.13
N ILE A 76 -7.27 7.68 13.97
CA ILE A 76 -8.70 7.35 13.96
C ILE A 76 -9.28 7.69 15.33
N LEU A 77 -10.37 8.45 15.35
CA LEU A 77 -11.06 8.81 16.58
C LEU A 77 -11.84 7.61 17.13
N THR A 78 -11.83 7.45 18.45
CA THR A 78 -12.59 6.43 19.16
C THR A 78 -13.51 7.05 20.20
N ASP A 79 -14.69 6.45 20.41
CA ASP A 79 -15.61 6.80 21.50
C ASP A 79 -15.08 6.32 22.87
N GLU A 80 -15.83 6.61 23.92
CA GLU A 80 -15.53 6.22 25.31
C GLU A 80 -15.44 4.69 25.53
N ASN A 81 -16.04 3.90 24.63
CA ASN A 81 -16.01 2.45 24.66
C ASN A 81 -14.89 1.86 23.78
N GLY A 82 -14.09 2.71 23.13
CA GLY A 82 -13.02 2.31 22.22
C GLY A 82 -13.50 1.93 20.81
N ASN A 83 -14.78 2.16 20.47
CA ASN A 83 -15.27 1.95 19.11
C ASN A 83 -14.85 3.11 18.21
N ARG A 84 -14.66 2.85 16.93
CA ARG A 84 -14.32 3.90 15.94
C ARG A 84 -15.51 4.84 15.74
N VAL A 85 -15.24 6.14 15.77
CA VAL A 85 -16.25 7.17 15.47
C VAL A 85 -16.47 7.23 13.95
N LEU A 86 -17.73 7.29 13.54
CA LEU A 86 -18.14 7.36 12.14
C LEU A 86 -18.76 8.73 11.82
N ASP A 87 -18.57 9.21 10.59
CA ASP A 87 -19.34 10.34 10.06
C ASP A 87 -20.76 9.91 9.62
N GLU A 88 -21.55 10.87 9.14
CA GLU A 88 -22.92 10.64 8.66
C GLU A 88 -23.01 9.66 7.48
N ASN A 89 -21.91 9.46 6.76
CA ASN A 89 -21.80 8.54 5.62
C ASN A 89 -21.18 7.19 6.03
N GLY A 90 -20.83 7.01 7.31
CA GLY A 90 -20.26 5.80 7.86
C GLY A 90 -18.74 5.65 7.67
N PHE A 91 -18.04 6.71 7.27
CA PHE A 91 -16.58 6.73 7.20
C PHE A 91 -15.95 6.98 8.56
N TRP A 92 -14.75 6.46 8.78
CA TRP A 92 -14.02 6.71 10.03
C TRP A 92 -13.60 8.18 10.10
N ILE A 93 -13.88 8.81 11.24
CA ILE A 93 -13.41 10.16 11.52
C ILE A 93 -11.97 10.06 12.03
N ASN A 94 -11.08 10.84 11.44
CA ASN A 94 -9.69 10.95 11.85
C ASN A 94 -9.46 12.35 12.45
N GLU A 95 -8.50 12.44 13.38
CA GLU A 95 -7.86 13.73 13.68
C GLU A 95 -7.37 14.36 12.37
N THR A 96 -7.43 15.69 12.25
CA THR A 96 -6.80 16.36 11.09
C THR A 96 -5.39 16.78 11.43
N LEU A 97 -4.41 16.23 10.70
CA LEU A 97 -3.02 16.69 10.77
C LEU A 97 -2.82 17.90 9.87
N LEU A 98 -2.08 18.89 10.35
CA LEU A 98 -1.66 20.02 9.55
C LEU A 98 -0.21 19.84 9.08
N PRO A 99 0.13 20.32 7.87
CA PRO A 99 1.52 20.35 7.41
C PRO A 99 2.36 21.25 8.32
N ASN A 100 3.68 21.16 8.20
CA ASN A 100 4.58 22.11 8.87
C ASN A 100 4.19 23.54 8.46
N PRO A 101 4.00 24.49 9.40
CA PRO A 101 3.52 25.84 9.08
C PRO A 101 4.46 26.64 8.17
N ASN A 102 5.72 26.23 8.07
CA ASN A 102 6.73 26.84 7.19
C ASN A 102 6.86 26.12 5.84
N LYS A 103 6.03 25.10 5.58
CA LYS A 103 6.02 24.34 4.34
C LYS A 103 4.62 24.42 3.72
N SER A 104 4.54 24.79 2.46
CA SER A 104 3.29 24.79 1.71
C SER A 104 3.56 24.60 0.22
N ASN A 105 2.54 24.11 -0.46
CA ASN A 105 2.45 24.09 -1.91
C ASN A 105 0.98 24.28 -2.33
N ILE A 106 0.74 24.24 -3.64
CA ILE A 106 -0.60 24.44 -4.21
C ILE A 106 -1.66 23.49 -3.65
N VAL A 107 -1.30 22.24 -3.30
CA VAL A 107 -2.24 21.29 -2.68
C VAL A 107 -2.70 21.79 -1.32
N THR A 108 -1.76 22.21 -0.47
CA THR A 108 -2.10 22.71 0.87
C THR A 108 -2.85 24.04 0.85
N GLU A 109 -2.61 24.87 -0.17
CA GLU A 109 -3.33 26.11 -0.42
C GLU A 109 -4.77 25.83 -0.82
N LEU A 110 -4.98 25.01 -1.87
CA LEU A 110 -6.30 24.58 -2.31
C LEU A 110 -7.10 23.91 -1.19
N TYR A 111 -6.46 23.07 -0.37
CA TYR A 111 -7.10 22.43 0.77
C TYR A 111 -7.65 23.45 1.79
N ARG A 112 -6.85 24.49 2.09
CA ARG A 112 -7.21 25.54 3.05
C ARG A 112 -8.29 26.47 2.51
N GLU A 113 -8.10 26.97 1.30
CA GLU A 113 -9.00 27.95 0.67
C GLU A 113 -10.41 27.40 0.44
N ASN A 114 -10.52 26.09 0.22
CA ASN A 114 -11.78 25.40 -0.01
C ASN A 114 -12.35 24.73 1.25
N ASN A 115 -11.80 25.03 2.44
CA ASN A 115 -12.28 24.52 3.73
C ASN A 115 -12.43 22.99 3.78
N LEU A 116 -11.49 22.25 3.18
CA LEU A 116 -11.59 20.78 3.08
C LEU A 116 -11.25 20.04 4.39
N ARG A 117 -11.03 20.77 5.48
CA ARG A 117 -10.69 20.23 6.79
C ARG A 117 -11.74 19.22 7.27
N GLY A 118 -11.28 18.03 7.68
CA GLY A 118 -12.15 16.99 8.22
C GLY A 118 -12.90 16.17 7.17
N THR A 119 -12.75 16.48 5.88
CA THR A 119 -13.27 15.64 4.80
C THR A 119 -12.42 14.40 4.60
N VAL A 120 -13.04 13.28 4.20
CA VAL A 120 -12.33 12.05 3.84
C VAL A 120 -11.40 12.32 2.65
N HIS A 121 -10.22 11.71 2.66
CA HIS A 121 -9.19 11.91 1.63
C HIS A 121 -9.68 11.58 0.20
N SER A 122 -10.59 10.62 0.01
CA SER A 122 -11.19 10.38 -1.31
C SER A 122 -12.00 11.56 -1.84
N ILE A 123 -12.65 12.32 -0.97
CA ILE A 123 -13.46 13.50 -1.34
C ILE A 123 -12.55 14.70 -1.56
N SER A 124 -11.68 15.03 -0.60
CA SER A 124 -10.75 16.16 -0.76
C SER A 124 -9.73 15.93 -1.87
N GLY A 125 -9.22 14.70 -2.03
CA GLY A 125 -8.31 14.30 -3.08
C GLY A 125 -8.94 14.44 -4.46
N ALA A 126 -10.20 14.02 -4.63
CA ALA A 126 -10.94 14.20 -5.89
C ALA A 126 -11.11 15.69 -6.24
N PHE A 127 -11.49 16.52 -5.26
CA PHE A 127 -11.63 17.95 -5.45
C PHE A 127 -10.30 18.60 -5.88
N ILE A 128 -9.21 18.31 -5.15
CA ILE A 128 -7.90 18.89 -5.44
C ILE A 128 -7.39 18.40 -6.80
N ALA A 129 -7.52 17.12 -7.11
CA ALA A 129 -7.13 16.57 -8.40
C ALA A 129 -7.85 17.31 -9.52
N LYS A 130 -9.17 17.49 -9.45
CA LYS A 130 -9.93 18.24 -10.45
C LYS A 130 -9.37 19.66 -10.64
N LYS A 131 -9.12 20.39 -9.55
CA LYS A 131 -8.57 21.76 -9.60
C LYS A 131 -7.17 21.84 -10.21
N LEU A 132 -6.32 20.85 -9.91
CA LEU A 132 -4.99 20.76 -10.53
C LEU A 132 -5.12 20.49 -12.03
N LEU A 133 -5.97 19.56 -12.46
CA LEU A 133 -6.12 19.24 -13.88
C LEU A 133 -6.72 20.40 -14.69
N GLU A 134 -7.66 21.15 -14.11
CA GLU A 134 -8.21 22.38 -14.67
C GLU A 134 -7.09 23.43 -14.89
N SER A 135 -6.12 23.57 -13.98
CA SER A 135 -5.04 24.54 -14.12
C SER A 135 -4.04 24.20 -15.22
N TYR A 136 -3.90 22.91 -15.57
CA TYR A 136 -3.16 22.45 -16.74
C TYR A 136 -3.95 22.56 -18.06
N GLY A 137 -5.20 23.03 -18.02
CA GLY A 137 -6.05 23.18 -19.20
C GLY A 137 -6.50 21.85 -19.83
N LEU A 138 -6.57 20.78 -19.03
CA LEU A 138 -7.10 19.50 -19.47
C LEU A 138 -8.62 19.57 -19.70
N PRO A 139 -9.18 18.75 -20.62
CA PRO A 139 -10.62 18.76 -20.90
C PRO A 139 -11.51 18.50 -19.67
N ASP A 140 -12.64 19.19 -19.57
CA ASP A 140 -13.55 19.11 -18.42
C ASP A 140 -14.08 17.68 -18.17
N ASP A 141 -14.36 16.93 -19.23
CA ASP A 141 -14.81 15.55 -19.16
C ASP A 141 -13.73 14.61 -18.60
N PHE A 142 -12.47 14.83 -18.98
CA PHE A 142 -11.32 14.14 -18.41
C PHE A 142 -11.15 14.49 -16.92
N ASN A 143 -11.24 15.77 -16.56
CA ASN A 143 -11.09 16.26 -15.18
C ASN A 143 -12.17 15.66 -14.27
N GLU A 144 -13.43 15.64 -14.75
CA GLU A 144 -14.55 15.04 -14.02
C GLU A 144 -14.40 13.53 -13.90
N ALA A 145 -13.90 12.86 -14.96
CA ALA A 145 -13.66 11.42 -14.92
C ALA A 145 -12.60 11.06 -13.87
N VAL A 146 -11.44 11.72 -13.87
CA VAL A 146 -10.39 11.49 -12.88
C VAL A 146 -10.88 11.79 -11.47
N SER A 147 -11.59 12.90 -11.27
CA SER A 147 -12.21 13.25 -9.99
C SER A 147 -13.17 12.15 -9.49
N THR A 148 -14.04 11.64 -10.37
CA THR A 148 -14.99 10.57 -10.03
C THR A 148 -14.28 9.28 -9.63
N ILE A 149 -13.26 8.89 -10.39
CA ILE A 149 -12.45 7.69 -10.12
C ILE A 149 -11.80 7.81 -8.74
N ILE A 150 -11.17 8.95 -8.44
CA ILE A 150 -10.58 9.19 -7.12
C ILE A 150 -11.66 9.16 -6.03
N ARG A 151 -12.80 9.81 -6.21
CA ARG A 151 -13.86 9.82 -5.19
C ARG A 151 -14.34 8.42 -4.82
N ALA A 152 -14.33 7.50 -5.77
CA ALA A 152 -14.79 6.12 -5.62
C ALA A 152 -13.78 5.18 -4.94
N HIS A 153 -12.51 5.56 -4.71
CA HIS A 153 -11.51 4.60 -4.21
C HIS A 153 -11.72 4.19 -2.74
N VAL A 154 -12.46 4.98 -1.95
CA VAL A 154 -12.92 4.57 -0.61
C VAL A 154 -14.42 4.31 -0.67
N LYS A 155 -14.81 3.03 -0.57
CA LYS A 155 -16.21 2.63 -0.68
C LYS A 155 -17.02 2.98 0.57
N PRO A 156 -18.11 3.76 0.43
CA PRO A 156 -19.06 3.94 1.52
C PRO A 156 -19.67 2.60 1.96
N PRO A 157 -19.94 2.41 3.26
CA PRO A 157 -20.48 1.14 3.78
C PRO A 157 -21.91 0.86 3.28
N ARG A 158 -22.66 1.88 2.86
CA ARG A 158 -24.00 1.77 2.31
C ARG A 158 -24.12 2.68 1.09
N LEU A 159 -24.58 2.12 -0.02
CA LEU A 159 -24.85 2.84 -1.25
C LEU A 159 -26.25 2.44 -1.73
N THR A 160 -27.02 3.41 -2.20
CA THR A 160 -28.19 3.11 -3.04
C THR A 160 -27.72 2.61 -4.41
N PRO A 161 -28.57 1.92 -5.18
CA PRO A 161 -28.25 1.52 -6.55
C PRO A 161 -27.78 2.70 -7.42
N GLU A 162 -28.41 3.86 -7.27
CA GLU A 162 -28.07 5.09 -8.02
C GLU A 162 -26.69 5.62 -7.64
N GLN A 163 -26.37 5.67 -6.34
CA GLN A 163 -25.04 6.08 -5.87
C GLN A 163 -23.96 5.08 -6.28
N TYR A 164 -24.30 3.79 -6.31
CA TYR A 164 -23.40 2.76 -6.79
C TYR A 164 -23.09 2.94 -8.29
N ASP A 165 -24.10 3.18 -9.11
CA ASP A 165 -23.93 3.46 -10.53
C ASP A 165 -23.12 4.74 -10.77
N GLU A 166 -23.37 5.80 -9.99
CA GLU A 166 -22.62 7.06 -10.06
C GLU A 166 -21.12 6.85 -9.77
N LEU A 167 -20.77 6.10 -8.71
CA LEU A 167 -19.38 5.92 -8.29
C LEU A 167 -18.66 4.81 -9.08
N TYR A 168 -19.36 3.71 -9.39
CA TYR A 168 -18.75 2.46 -9.89
C TYR A 168 -19.30 2.00 -11.24
N GLY A 169 -20.15 2.80 -11.90
CA GLY A 169 -20.57 2.54 -13.28
C GLY A 169 -19.39 2.53 -14.26
N LYS A 170 -18.35 3.34 -13.97
CA LYS A 170 -17.07 3.32 -14.70
C LYS A 170 -16.19 2.16 -14.23
N VAL A 171 -15.54 1.49 -15.18
CA VAL A 171 -14.62 0.39 -14.88
C VAL A 171 -13.36 0.92 -14.18
N GLU A 172 -12.91 2.13 -14.50
CA GLU A 172 -11.75 2.79 -13.92
C GLU A 172 -11.91 3.01 -12.40
N SER A 173 -13.11 3.42 -11.95
CA SER A 173 -13.43 3.56 -10.52
C SER A 173 -13.31 2.24 -9.78
N ARG A 174 -13.81 1.16 -10.38
CA ARG A 174 -13.73 -0.19 -9.83
C ARG A 174 -12.29 -0.69 -9.77
N ILE A 175 -11.50 -0.41 -10.81
CA ILE A 175 -10.08 -0.75 -10.89
C ILE A 175 -9.28 -0.05 -9.80
N LEU A 176 -9.46 1.27 -9.61
CA LEU A 176 -8.71 2.01 -8.59
C LEU A 176 -9.06 1.49 -7.19
N TYR A 177 -10.35 1.28 -6.91
CA TYR A 177 -10.80 0.67 -5.65
C TYR A 177 -10.17 -0.70 -5.42
N ASP A 178 -10.16 -1.57 -6.44
CA ASP A 178 -9.59 -2.92 -6.32
C ASP A 178 -8.07 -2.88 -6.09
N ALA A 179 -7.35 -2.05 -6.85
CA ALA A 179 -5.90 -1.92 -6.76
C ALA A 179 -5.46 -1.39 -5.39
N ASP A 180 -6.12 -0.34 -4.89
CA ASP A 180 -5.87 0.23 -3.56
C ASP A 180 -6.17 -0.80 -2.44
N THR A 181 -7.35 -1.43 -2.52
CA THR A 181 -7.77 -2.46 -1.57
C THR A 181 -6.78 -3.61 -1.51
N MET A 182 -6.28 -4.08 -2.68
CA MET A 182 -5.35 -5.19 -2.74
C MET A 182 -3.99 -4.87 -2.14
N ASP A 183 -3.39 -3.71 -2.45
CA ASP A 183 -2.04 -3.34 -1.99
C ASP A 183 -1.92 -3.35 -0.45
N ALA A 184 -2.99 -2.99 0.24
CA ALA A 184 -3.03 -2.96 1.70
C ALA A 184 -3.43 -4.28 2.37
N ASN A 185 -4.01 -5.25 1.63
CA ASN A 185 -4.69 -6.40 2.24
C ASN A 185 -4.24 -7.78 1.75
N VAL A 186 -3.77 -7.95 0.52
CA VAL A 186 -3.39 -9.26 -0.02
C VAL A 186 -2.02 -9.23 -0.70
N GLY A 187 -1.33 -10.37 -0.70
CA GLY A 187 -0.01 -10.51 -1.32
C GLY A 187 1.14 -10.01 -0.45
N TYR A 188 2.34 -10.06 -1.01
CA TYR A 188 3.57 -9.76 -0.28
C TYR A 188 3.75 -8.27 0.03
N THR A 189 3.15 -7.39 -0.77
CA THR A 189 3.02 -5.95 -0.47
C THR A 189 2.22 -5.72 0.82
N ALA A 190 1.10 -6.42 1.00
CA ALA A 190 0.32 -6.38 2.24
C ALA A 190 1.04 -7.07 3.41
N PHE A 191 1.77 -8.16 3.16
CA PHE A 191 2.60 -8.82 4.18
C PHE A 191 3.72 -7.89 4.68
N TYR A 192 4.45 -7.23 3.78
CA TYR A 192 5.46 -6.23 4.12
C TYR A 192 4.87 -5.14 5.03
N ARG A 193 3.71 -4.60 4.64
CA ARG A 193 3.00 -3.61 5.46
C ARG A 193 2.59 -4.18 6.82
N ASN A 194 2.13 -5.43 6.86
CA ASN A 194 1.76 -6.11 8.10
C ASN A 194 2.95 -6.24 9.06
N VAL A 195 4.11 -6.70 8.58
CA VAL A 195 5.35 -6.80 9.39
C VAL A 195 5.67 -5.45 10.05
N HIS A 196 5.69 -4.36 9.28
CA HIS A 196 6.02 -3.01 9.78
C HIS A 196 4.96 -2.38 10.69
N ILE A 197 3.68 -2.75 10.52
CA ILE A 197 2.61 -2.35 11.44
C ILE A 197 2.80 -3.02 12.80
N HIS A 198 2.98 -4.34 12.80
CA HIS A 198 3.07 -5.11 14.03
C HIS A 198 4.40 -4.91 14.76
N SER A 199 5.52 -4.84 14.03
CA SER A 199 6.85 -4.63 14.63
C SER A 199 6.97 -3.27 15.30
N TYR A 200 6.57 -2.18 14.64
CA TYR A 200 6.53 -0.87 15.29
C TYR A 200 5.65 -0.86 16.54
N GLY A 201 4.42 -1.36 16.44
CA GLY A 201 3.52 -1.41 17.61
C GLY A 201 4.09 -2.25 18.76
N ALA A 202 4.88 -3.29 18.46
CA ALA A 202 5.55 -4.11 19.45
C ALA A 202 6.79 -3.42 20.05
N MET A 203 7.57 -2.70 19.23
CA MET A 203 8.73 -1.89 19.67
C MET A 203 8.33 -0.75 20.63
N GLN A 204 7.11 -0.21 20.50
CA GLN A 204 6.58 0.78 21.45
C GLN A 204 6.15 0.20 22.81
N ARG A 205 6.21 -1.13 22.98
CA ARG A 205 5.85 -1.83 24.22
C ARG A 205 7.06 -2.57 24.77
N ASP A 206 7.13 -3.89 24.54
CA ASP A 206 8.11 -4.79 25.16
C ASP A 206 9.04 -5.46 24.14
N GLY A 207 9.06 -4.98 22.89
CA GLY A 207 9.84 -5.56 21.80
C GLY A 207 9.04 -6.54 20.93
N PHE A 208 9.68 -7.05 19.88
CA PHE A 208 9.05 -7.86 18.83
C PHE A 208 9.47 -9.32 18.95
N ASN A 209 8.49 -10.20 19.11
CA ASN A 209 8.71 -11.65 19.11
C ASN A 209 8.37 -12.22 17.73
N LEU A 210 9.41 -12.53 16.95
CA LEU A 210 9.29 -13.03 15.59
C LEU A 210 8.56 -14.39 15.52
N SER A 211 8.84 -15.31 16.45
CA SER A 211 8.16 -16.61 16.49
C SER A 211 6.66 -16.47 16.75
N ALA A 212 6.28 -15.62 17.70
CA ALA A 212 4.88 -15.34 18.03
C ALA A 212 4.18 -14.57 16.90
N TYR A 213 4.88 -13.69 16.20
CA TYR A 213 4.35 -13.02 15.01
C TYR A 213 3.97 -14.05 13.93
N VAL A 214 4.86 -14.99 13.61
CA VAL A 214 4.59 -16.05 12.63
C VAL A 214 3.41 -16.94 13.06
N ASP A 215 3.31 -17.30 14.34
CA ASP A 215 2.20 -18.12 14.86
C ASP A 215 0.83 -17.43 14.72
N ASN A 216 0.80 -16.09 14.69
CA ASN A 216 -0.42 -15.31 14.55
C ASN A 216 -0.78 -14.99 13.09
N LEU A 217 0.07 -15.31 12.11
CA LEU A 217 -0.19 -15.03 10.70
C LEU A 217 -1.48 -15.68 10.17
N PRO A 218 -1.86 -16.93 10.52
CA PRO A 218 -3.10 -17.53 10.03
C PRO A 218 -4.32 -16.67 10.32
N ARG A 219 -4.41 -16.11 11.53
CA ARG A 219 -5.51 -15.21 11.91
C ARG A 219 -5.56 -13.98 11.01
N TRP A 220 -4.41 -13.37 10.70
CA TRP A 220 -4.36 -12.24 9.78
C TRP A 220 -4.77 -12.66 8.36
N ILE A 221 -4.20 -13.75 7.83
CA ILE A 221 -4.49 -14.28 6.49
C ILE A 221 -5.98 -14.57 6.33
N ASP A 222 -6.60 -15.27 7.28
CA ASP A 222 -8.01 -15.68 7.20
C ASP A 222 -8.96 -14.48 7.12
N THR A 223 -8.61 -13.37 7.77
CA THR A 223 -9.42 -12.13 7.69
C THR A 223 -9.39 -11.47 6.31
N LYS A 224 -8.49 -11.90 5.40
CA LYS A 224 -8.31 -11.25 4.09
C LYS A 224 -9.21 -11.78 2.98
N TYR A 225 -9.83 -12.95 3.18
CA TYR A 225 -10.73 -13.54 2.18
C TYR A 225 -11.92 -12.65 1.83
N SER A 226 -12.53 -12.03 2.82
CA SER A 226 -13.67 -11.13 2.61
C SER A 226 -13.31 -9.92 1.75
N PHE A 227 -12.06 -9.47 1.71
CA PHE A 227 -11.66 -8.37 0.83
C PHE A 227 -11.73 -8.79 -0.64
N ILE A 228 -11.35 -10.03 -0.96
CA ILE A 228 -11.36 -10.56 -2.32
C ILE A 228 -12.80 -10.65 -2.84
N ASP A 229 -13.71 -11.14 -1.99
CA ASP A 229 -15.14 -11.24 -2.33
C ASP A 229 -15.77 -9.88 -2.63
N ASN A 230 -15.20 -8.80 -2.07
CA ASN A 230 -15.67 -7.43 -2.24
C ASN A 230 -14.96 -6.66 -3.36
N LEU A 231 -13.98 -7.28 -4.07
CA LEU A 231 -13.38 -6.68 -5.27
C LEU A 231 -14.42 -6.65 -6.40
N LEU A 232 -14.37 -5.59 -7.21
CA LEU A 232 -15.43 -5.19 -8.11
C LEU A 232 -15.20 -5.66 -9.55
N THR A 233 -13.95 -5.85 -9.96
CA THR A 233 -13.56 -6.35 -11.29
C THR A 233 -13.28 -7.85 -11.27
N GLU A 234 -13.38 -8.49 -12.45
CA GLU A 234 -13.06 -9.91 -12.58
C GLU A 234 -11.54 -10.13 -12.42
N SER A 235 -10.74 -9.32 -13.11
CA SER A 235 -9.28 -9.38 -12.97
C SER A 235 -8.81 -9.03 -11.55
N GLY A 236 -9.46 -8.09 -10.86
CA GLY A 236 -9.19 -7.77 -9.47
C GLY A 236 -9.39 -8.99 -8.56
N ARG A 237 -10.53 -9.69 -8.69
CA ARG A 237 -10.80 -10.94 -7.95
C ARG A 237 -9.77 -12.02 -8.26
N GLU A 238 -9.43 -12.22 -9.53
CA GLU A 238 -8.44 -13.21 -9.95
C GLU A 238 -7.04 -12.93 -9.36
N VAL A 239 -6.56 -11.69 -9.50
CA VAL A 239 -5.25 -11.26 -8.97
C VAL A 239 -5.23 -11.29 -7.45
N GLY A 240 -6.30 -10.81 -6.81
CA GLY A 240 -6.46 -10.82 -5.36
C GLY A 240 -6.43 -12.24 -4.79
N ALA A 241 -7.11 -13.19 -5.43
CA ALA A 241 -7.08 -14.60 -5.06
C ALA A 241 -5.67 -15.20 -5.17
N ARG A 242 -4.95 -14.95 -6.27
CA ARG A 242 -3.55 -15.39 -6.42
C ARG A 242 -2.63 -14.82 -5.35
N ARG A 243 -2.76 -13.51 -5.06
CA ARG A 243 -1.99 -12.82 -4.02
C ARG A 243 -2.27 -13.39 -2.63
N GLN A 244 -3.51 -13.73 -2.35
CA GLN A 244 -3.89 -14.32 -1.08
C GLN A 244 -3.40 -15.76 -0.94
N GLU A 245 -3.40 -16.55 -2.01
CA GLU A 245 -2.80 -17.88 -1.98
C GLU A 245 -1.29 -17.80 -1.72
N ARG A 246 -0.59 -16.81 -2.30
CA ARG A 246 0.81 -16.55 -1.96
C ARG A 246 1.03 -16.28 -0.46
N ASN A 247 0.12 -15.56 0.21
CA ASN A 247 0.21 -15.36 1.67
C ASN A 247 0.08 -16.67 2.44
N LYS A 248 -0.82 -17.58 2.03
CA LYS A 248 -0.93 -18.91 2.61
C LYS A 248 0.34 -19.73 2.43
N THR A 249 0.88 -19.77 1.22
CA THR A 249 2.15 -20.46 0.92
C THR A 249 3.30 -19.88 1.74
N LEU A 250 3.37 -18.55 1.85
CA LEU A 250 4.39 -17.87 2.67
C LEU A 250 4.32 -18.28 4.13
N TYR A 251 3.11 -18.34 4.71
CA TYR A 251 2.94 -18.85 6.07
C TYR A 251 3.46 -20.28 6.22
N GLN A 252 3.13 -21.18 5.29
CA GLN A 252 3.62 -22.56 5.33
C GLN A 252 5.16 -22.62 5.29
N MET A 253 5.78 -21.80 4.44
CA MET A 253 7.24 -21.67 4.38
C MET A 253 7.83 -21.18 5.70
N LEU A 254 7.25 -20.13 6.31
CA LEU A 254 7.70 -19.58 7.59
C LEU A 254 7.53 -20.58 8.74
N SER A 255 6.42 -21.33 8.77
CA SER A 255 6.19 -22.39 9.75
C SER A 255 7.20 -23.52 9.63
N GLU A 256 7.56 -23.92 8.40
CA GLU A 256 8.62 -24.90 8.17
C GLU A 256 9.98 -24.36 8.62
N GLU A 257 10.28 -23.10 8.28
CA GLU A 257 11.55 -22.47 8.66
C GLU A 257 11.76 -22.40 10.18
N LYS A 258 10.69 -22.30 10.96
CA LYS A 258 10.75 -22.33 12.42
C LYS A 258 11.34 -23.62 12.99
N LYS A 259 11.23 -24.76 12.29
CA LYS A 259 11.83 -26.04 12.73
C LYS A 259 13.36 -25.96 12.78
N HIS A 260 13.96 -25.12 11.94
CA HIS A 260 15.39 -24.82 11.90
C HIS A 260 15.64 -23.33 12.16
N TYR A 261 15.08 -22.81 13.25
CA TYR A 261 15.00 -21.36 13.54
C TYR A 261 16.32 -20.61 13.35
N ASN A 262 17.41 -21.04 13.99
CA ASN A 262 18.70 -20.34 13.91
C ASN A 262 19.29 -20.33 12.49
N LEU A 263 19.12 -21.42 11.74
CA LEU A 263 19.55 -21.50 10.35
C LEU A 263 18.75 -20.53 9.48
N ASN A 264 17.43 -20.49 9.65
CA ASN A 264 16.56 -19.64 8.83
C ASN A 264 16.54 -18.17 9.26
N LEU A 265 16.89 -17.87 10.50
CA LEU A 265 17.20 -16.49 10.90
C LEU A 265 18.45 -15.98 10.17
N LYS A 266 19.40 -16.87 9.86
CA LYS A 266 20.62 -16.52 9.12
C LYS A 266 20.40 -16.48 7.60
N TYR A 267 19.69 -17.47 7.05
CA TYR A 267 19.63 -17.75 5.60
C TYR A 267 18.25 -17.65 4.96
N GLY A 268 17.17 -17.65 5.74
CA GLY A 268 15.80 -17.79 5.26
C GLY A 268 14.94 -16.53 5.42
N LEU A 269 13.63 -16.71 5.23
CA LEU A 269 12.61 -15.68 5.34
C LEU A 269 12.46 -15.14 6.77
N LEU A 270 12.76 -15.95 7.81
CA LEU A 270 12.82 -15.43 9.19
C LEU A 270 13.87 -14.31 9.32
N GLY A 271 15.03 -14.47 8.69
CA GLY A 271 16.07 -13.43 8.64
C GLY A 271 15.66 -12.19 7.83
N VAL A 272 14.80 -12.36 6.82
CA VAL A 272 14.21 -11.23 6.07
C VAL A 272 13.24 -10.45 6.93
N ILE A 273 12.38 -11.13 7.72
CA ILE A 273 11.47 -10.47 8.66
C ILE A 273 12.27 -9.73 9.73
N ASP A 274 13.32 -10.34 10.28
CA ASP A 274 14.21 -9.69 11.25
C ASP A 274 14.85 -8.41 10.68
N TYR A 275 15.32 -8.47 9.42
CA TYR A 275 15.79 -7.29 8.69
C TYR A 275 14.70 -6.22 8.54
N PHE A 276 13.48 -6.58 8.16
CA PHE A 276 12.38 -5.61 8.09
C PHE A 276 12.09 -4.96 9.44
N VAL A 277 12.02 -5.76 10.52
CA VAL A 277 11.81 -5.28 11.89
C VAL A 277 12.87 -4.25 12.28
N SER A 278 14.13 -4.45 11.89
CA SER A 278 15.23 -3.52 12.19
C SER A 278 15.04 -2.11 11.57
N GLY A 279 14.22 -2.00 10.52
CA GLY A 279 13.93 -0.74 9.82
C GLY A 279 12.51 -0.22 10.03
N THR A 280 11.78 -0.67 11.06
CA THR A 280 10.33 -0.42 11.19
C THR A 280 9.92 1.03 11.46
N GLU A 281 10.85 1.93 11.78
CA GLU A 281 10.55 3.34 12.09
C GLU A 281 10.08 4.10 10.84
N ASP A 282 10.81 4.01 9.73
CA ASP A 282 10.47 4.64 8.46
C ASP A 282 10.83 3.73 7.26
N PRO A 283 10.14 2.58 7.11
CA PRO A 283 10.58 1.56 6.18
C PRO A 283 10.28 1.94 4.72
N ASN A 284 11.32 2.01 3.89
CA ASN A 284 11.18 2.23 2.46
C ASN A 284 11.14 0.91 1.69
N PHE A 285 10.01 0.64 1.03
CA PHE A 285 9.78 -0.63 0.33
C PHE A 285 10.84 -0.91 -0.73
N ARG A 286 11.18 0.08 -1.55
CA ARG A 286 12.11 -0.10 -2.66
C ARG A 286 13.53 -0.36 -2.14
N GLU A 287 13.99 0.47 -1.20
CA GLU A 287 15.32 0.35 -0.61
C GLU A 287 15.53 -0.98 0.12
N GLN A 288 14.51 -1.45 0.87
CA GLN A 288 14.61 -2.72 1.58
C GLN A 288 14.71 -3.91 0.62
N ILE A 289 13.99 -3.88 -0.51
CA ILE A 289 14.11 -4.93 -1.55
C ILE A 289 15.46 -4.85 -2.25
N ASP A 290 15.88 -3.65 -2.65
CA ASP A 290 17.17 -3.47 -3.33
C ASP A 290 18.33 -3.92 -2.42
N TYR A 291 18.26 -3.65 -1.11
CA TYR A 291 19.25 -4.15 -0.14
C TYR A 291 19.26 -5.68 -0.04
N LEU A 292 18.08 -6.32 0.00
CA LEU A 292 18.01 -7.78 0.05
C LEU A 292 18.73 -8.41 -1.17
N GLU A 293 18.54 -7.84 -2.35
CA GLU A 293 19.10 -8.36 -3.60
C GLU A 293 20.58 -8.06 -3.77
N GLN A 294 21.00 -6.84 -3.46
CA GLN A 294 22.36 -6.35 -3.74
C GLN A 294 23.34 -6.70 -2.62
N HIS A 295 22.85 -6.89 -1.40
CA HIS A 295 23.72 -7.05 -0.23
C HIS A 295 23.38 -8.30 0.60
N TRP A 296 22.14 -8.44 1.07
CA TRP A 296 21.77 -9.51 1.99
C TRP A 296 21.96 -10.90 1.36
N ILE A 297 21.33 -11.17 0.22
CA ILE A 297 21.40 -12.47 -0.48
C ILE A 297 22.85 -12.81 -0.89
N PRO A 298 23.62 -11.91 -1.55
CA PRO A 298 25.02 -12.18 -1.90
C PRO A 298 25.92 -12.45 -0.69
N GLU A 299 25.69 -11.76 0.43
CA GLU A 299 26.43 -12.03 1.67
C GLU A 299 26.14 -13.43 2.20
N ARG A 300 24.88 -13.85 2.26
CA ARG A 300 24.49 -15.19 2.75
C ARG A 300 25.05 -16.29 1.85
N LYS A 301 25.05 -16.09 0.52
CA LYS A 301 25.70 -17.02 -0.42
C LYS A 301 27.21 -17.15 -0.18
N ARG A 302 27.91 -16.05 0.14
CA ARG A 302 29.34 -16.10 0.50
C ARG A 302 29.60 -16.80 1.82
N TRP A 303 28.71 -16.68 2.80
CA TRP A 303 28.81 -17.42 4.06
C TRP A 303 28.67 -18.92 3.83
N LEU A 304 27.69 -19.32 3.02
CA LEU A 304 27.43 -20.72 2.71
C LEU A 304 28.64 -21.42 2.08
N GLN A 305 29.34 -20.75 1.15
CA GLN A 305 30.58 -21.24 0.53
C GLN A 305 31.74 -21.52 1.50
N ARG A 306 31.64 -21.04 2.76
CA ARG A 306 32.69 -21.15 3.77
C ARG A 306 32.32 -22.13 4.90
N GLU A 307 31.11 -22.70 4.90
CA GLU A 307 30.61 -23.63 5.93
C GLU A 307 30.67 -25.09 5.46
N SER A 308 30.77 -26.05 6.40
CA SER A 308 30.84 -27.49 6.09
C SER A 308 29.47 -28.13 5.81
N SER A 309 29.49 -29.29 5.14
CA SER A 309 28.44 -29.85 4.28
C SER A 309 27.08 -30.24 4.87
N GLU A 310 26.92 -30.45 6.18
CA GLU A 310 25.67 -31.06 6.71
C GLU A 310 24.44 -30.14 6.64
N THR A 311 24.61 -28.82 6.69
CA THR A 311 23.49 -27.85 6.63
C THR A 311 23.44 -27.06 5.32
N GLU A 312 24.33 -27.39 4.38
CA GLU A 312 24.54 -26.62 3.16
C GLU A 312 23.29 -26.65 2.26
N GLU A 313 22.71 -27.83 2.06
CA GLU A 313 21.52 -28.00 1.23
C GLU A 313 20.31 -27.23 1.80
N LEU A 314 20.05 -27.36 3.11
CA LEU A 314 18.96 -26.67 3.77
C LEU A 314 19.13 -25.15 3.70
N ALA A 315 20.34 -24.64 3.96
CA ALA A 315 20.63 -23.21 3.85
C ALA A 315 20.50 -22.69 2.41
N GLN A 316 20.94 -23.47 1.42
CA GLN A 316 20.77 -23.13 0.01
C GLN A 316 19.29 -23.06 -0.39
N GLN A 317 18.47 -23.99 0.09
CA GLN A 317 17.02 -23.97 -0.11
C GLN A 317 16.39 -22.72 0.54
N SER A 318 16.82 -22.34 1.75
CA SER A 318 16.37 -21.12 2.42
C SER A 318 16.71 -19.86 1.63
N ILE A 319 17.94 -19.74 1.12
CA ILE A 319 18.34 -18.62 0.26
C ILE A 319 17.49 -18.58 -1.01
N ASN A 320 17.20 -19.72 -1.63
CA ASN A 320 16.37 -19.78 -2.83
C ASN A 320 14.95 -19.28 -2.56
N ARG A 321 14.35 -19.65 -1.41
CA ARG A 321 13.04 -19.10 -0.99
C ARG A 321 13.08 -17.58 -0.84
N VAL A 322 14.15 -17.02 -0.30
CA VAL A 322 14.32 -15.56 -0.19
C VAL A 322 14.43 -14.91 -1.58
N VAL A 323 15.14 -15.52 -2.52
CA VAL A 323 15.23 -15.04 -3.91
C VAL A 323 13.84 -15.01 -4.56
N ASP A 324 13.07 -16.09 -4.43
CA ASP A 324 11.72 -16.18 -4.98
C ASP A 324 10.78 -15.15 -4.33
N PHE A 325 10.87 -14.98 -3.01
CA PHE A 325 10.13 -13.95 -2.28
C PHE A 325 10.42 -12.53 -2.82
N CYS A 326 11.70 -12.19 -3.03
CA CYS A 326 12.09 -10.89 -3.60
C CYS A 326 11.57 -10.72 -5.04
N ASN A 327 11.64 -11.77 -5.86
CA ASN A 327 11.10 -11.76 -7.22
C ASN A 327 9.59 -11.49 -7.23
N PHE A 328 8.82 -12.15 -6.36
CA PHE A 328 7.38 -11.92 -6.23
C PHE A 328 7.05 -10.52 -5.69
N MET A 329 7.79 -10.01 -4.70
CA MET A 329 7.59 -8.64 -4.21
C MET A 329 7.83 -7.60 -5.32
N LYS A 330 8.88 -7.76 -6.14
CA LYS A 330 9.14 -6.88 -7.29
C LYS A 330 8.04 -6.98 -8.34
N ALA A 331 7.58 -8.20 -8.64
CA ALA A 331 6.47 -8.43 -9.56
C ALA A 331 5.22 -7.66 -9.09
N GLU A 332 4.82 -7.86 -7.83
CA GLU A 332 3.68 -7.15 -7.23
C GLU A 332 3.85 -5.64 -7.23
N CYS A 333 5.04 -5.13 -6.92
CA CYS A 333 5.36 -3.71 -6.93
C CYS A 333 5.25 -3.08 -8.32
N SER A 334 5.60 -3.84 -9.36
CA SER A 334 5.50 -3.43 -10.76
C SER A 334 4.11 -3.61 -11.36
N GLY A 335 3.11 -4.02 -10.55
CA GLY A 335 1.76 -4.31 -11.00
C GLY A 335 1.60 -5.66 -11.70
N LYS A 336 2.68 -6.45 -11.88
CA LYS A 336 2.61 -7.76 -12.52
C LYS A 336 1.86 -8.75 -11.63
N THR A 337 1.02 -9.58 -12.25
CA THR A 337 0.10 -10.49 -11.56
C THR A 337 0.70 -11.84 -11.28
#